data_AF-A0ABD1ZTA1-F1
#
_entry.id   AF-A0ABD1ZTA1-F1
#
_cell.length_a   1.000
_cell.length_b   1.000
_cell.length_c   1.000
_cell.angle_alpha   90.00
_cell.angle_beta   90.00
_cell.angle_gamma   90.00
#
_symmetry.space_group_name_H-M   'P 1'
#
loop_
_entity.id
_entity.type
_entity.pdbx_description
1 polymer ?
#
loop_
_entity_poly.entity_id
_entity_poly.type
_entity_poly.pdbx_seq_one_letter_code
_entity_poly.pdbx_strand_id
1 'polypeptide(L)'
;MKQRGGMAAAKLLCMALVFWGFLRQAAAQEGFISIDCGSTDSYTDSLGIAWVGDRRYTSSGANAAIDIKKANLGPDASTDRRKLQTLRYFPEPVGKFCYDLTVEASGKYLIRMTFLAGNQSSLNSTDFSVSLGAAHWQDLVIVDPWTPVVKEASFIALQVNLTICFRRGTNGDPFVNSIEVRPLSQYGYQLTIDDWIMTNIFRIDCGLKAGSPSVRSGFGCSPHSPSITE
;
A
#
# COMPACT_ATOMS: atom_id res chain seq x y z
N MET A 1 -10.61 63.18 7.34
CA MET A 1 -9.56 62.15 7.14
C MET A 1 -10.23 60.78 7.06
N LYS A 2 -10.35 60.21 5.86
CA LYS A 2 -11.17 59.02 5.58
C LYS A 2 -10.27 57.78 5.57
N GLN A 3 -10.45 56.89 6.53
CA GLN A 3 -9.80 55.57 6.58
C GLN A 3 -10.13 54.78 5.31
N ARG A 4 -9.19 54.66 4.38
CA ARG A 4 -9.31 53.85 3.15
C ARG A 4 -8.21 52.78 3.01
N GLY A 5 -7.31 52.65 4.00
CA GLY A 5 -6.14 51.78 3.91
C GLY A 5 -6.29 50.33 4.41
N GLY A 6 -7.29 50.02 5.25
CA GLY A 6 -7.34 48.72 5.95
C GLY A 6 -7.82 47.54 5.09
N MET A 7 -8.63 47.79 4.07
CA MET A 7 -9.35 46.74 3.35
C MET A 7 -8.49 46.03 2.27
N ALA A 8 -7.48 46.73 1.74
CA ALA A 8 -6.54 46.15 0.78
C ALA A 8 -5.48 45.27 1.46
N ALA A 9 -4.96 45.71 2.62
CA ALA A 9 -3.99 44.96 3.41
C ALA A 9 -4.57 43.64 3.93
N ALA A 10 -5.84 43.63 4.39
CA ALA A 10 -6.51 42.42 4.85
C ALA A 10 -6.73 41.38 3.73
N LYS A 11 -6.99 41.83 2.49
CA LYS A 11 -7.14 40.94 1.32
C LYS A 11 -5.81 40.33 0.89
N LEU A 12 -4.73 41.12 0.89
CA LEU A 12 -3.37 40.64 0.61
C LEU A 12 -2.90 39.64 1.67
N LEU A 13 -3.18 39.90 2.95
CA LEU A 13 -2.86 38.98 4.05
C LEU A 13 -3.68 37.68 3.96
N CYS A 14 -4.97 37.74 3.62
CA CYS A 14 -5.78 36.55 3.37
C CYS A 14 -5.28 35.75 2.16
N MET A 15 -4.93 36.40 1.04
CA MET A 15 -4.38 35.69 -0.11
C MET A 15 -3.03 35.06 0.19
N ALA A 16 -2.16 35.73 0.96
CA ALA A 16 -0.89 35.17 1.41
C ALA A 16 -1.08 33.98 2.38
N LEU A 17 -2.05 34.04 3.30
CA LEU A 17 -2.40 32.94 4.21
C LEU A 17 -3.03 31.75 3.48
N VAL A 18 -3.84 31.99 2.45
CA VAL A 18 -4.35 30.94 1.56
C VAL A 18 -3.20 30.32 0.77
N PHE A 19 -2.28 31.13 0.22
CA PHE A 19 -1.11 30.63 -0.52
C PHE A 19 -0.12 29.85 0.37
N TRP A 20 0.08 30.26 1.63
CA TRP A 20 0.87 29.51 2.62
C TRP A 20 0.16 28.26 3.14
N GLY A 21 -1.18 28.27 3.21
CA GLY A 21 -1.98 27.09 3.50
C GLY A 21 -1.94 26.04 2.38
N PHE A 22 -1.89 26.49 1.12
CA PHE A 22 -1.73 25.62 -0.05
C PHE A 22 -0.32 25.01 -0.15
N LEU A 23 0.72 25.66 0.39
CA LEU A 23 2.10 25.14 0.38
C LEU A 23 2.38 24.03 1.41
N ARG A 24 1.39 23.62 2.23
CA ARG A 24 1.57 22.54 3.23
C ARG A 24 1.15 21.14 2.77
N GLN A 25 0.75 20.93 1.51
CA GLN A 25 0.39 19.59 1.03
C GLN A 25 1.28 19.14 -0.13
N ALA A 26 1.87 17.94 0.04
CA ALA A 26 2.48 17.06 -0.97
C ALA A 26 4.01 17.09 -1.22
N ALA A 27 4.84 17.71 -0.38
CA ALA A 27 6.31 17.55 -0.51
C ALA A 27 6.83 16.14 -0.11
N ALA A 28 6.01 15.27 0.48
CA ALA A 28 6.43 13.97 1.03
C ALA A 28 5.99 12.74 0.21
N GLN A 29 5.43 12.92 -1.01
CA GLN A 29 4.83 11.84 -1.81
C GLN A 29 5.30 11.79 -3.26
N GLU A 30 6.41 12.45 -3.59
CA GLU A 30 6.95 12.37 -4.93
C GLU A 30 7.20 10.89 -5.31
N GLY A 31 6.66 10.47 -6.45
CA GLY A 31 6.76 9.10 -6.95
C GLY A 31 5.92 8.03 -6.24
N PHE A 32 5.05 8.39 -5.29
CA PHE A 32 4.16 7.43 -4.64
C PHE A 32 3.07 6.93 -5.60
N ILE A 33 2.84 5.62 -5.64
CA ILE A 33 1.72 5.00 -6.34
C ILE A 33 0.88 4.23 -5.32
N SER A 34 -0.38 4.61 -5.14
CA SER A 34 -1.33 3.89 -4.28
C SER A 34 -2.59 3.59 -5.07
N ILE A 35 -2.89 2.31 -5.24
CA ILE A 35 -3.98 1.83 -6.07
C ILE A 35 -5.02 1.13 -5.19
N ASP A 36 -6.23 1.65 -5.19
CA ASP A 36 -7.42 1.03 -4.61
C ASP A 36 -8.06 0.11 -5.66
N CYS A 37 -7.82 -1.19 -5.53
CA CYS A 37 -8.16 -2.16 -6.57
C CYS A 37 -9.66 -2.47 -6.53
N GLY A 38 -10.28 -2.50 -7.70
CA GLY A 38 -11.73 -2.61 -7.86
C GLY A 38 -12.52 -1.30 -7.67
N SER A 39 -11.87 -0.23 -7.21
CA SER A 39 -12.48 1.10 -7.05
C SER A 39 -12.40 1.92 -8.34
N THR A 40 -13.37 2.81 -8.54
CA THR A 40 -13.35 3.84 -9.59
C THR A 40 -12.95 5.21 -9.08
N ASP A 41 -12.87 5.37 -7.76
CA ASP A 41 -12.72 6.66 -7.13
C ASP A 41 -11.24 7.03 -6.94
N SER A 42 -10.99 8.33 -6.80
CA SER A 42 -9.72 8.83 -6.29
C SER A 42 -9.96 9.57 -4.98
N TYR A 43 -9.04 9.43 -4.03
CA TYR A 43 -9.16 10.06 -2.71
C TYR A 43 -7.81 10.29 -2.07
N THR A 44 -7.81 11.12 -1.03
CA THR A 44 -6.67 11.31 -0.15
C THR A 44 -7.05 10.77 1.23
N ASP A 45 -6.24 9.89 1.80
CA ASP A 45 -6.49 9.33 3.12
C ASP A 45 -6.11 10.31 4.25
N SER A 46 -6.36 9.90 5.51
CA SER A 46 -6.05 10.73 6.68
C SER A 46 -4.55 10.94 6.91
N LEU A 47 -3.70 10.14 6.28
CA LEU A 47 -2.24 10.30 6.28
C LEU A 47 -1.77 11.22 5.15
N GLY A 48 -2.71 11.77 4.37
CA GLY A 48 -2.45 12.63 3.24
C GLY A 48 -2.11 11.88 1.96
N ILE A 49 -2.12 10.54 1.94
CA ILE A 49 -1.67 9.73 0.79
C ILE A 49 -2.75 9.76 -0.29
N ALA A 50 -2.33 10.08 -1.53
CA ALA A 50 -3.20 9.98 -2.70
C ALA A 50 -3.42 8.51 -3.13
N TRP A 51 -4.68 8.16 -3.36
CA TRP A 51 -5.17 6.87 -3.83
C TRP A 51 -5.97 7.06 -5.11
N VAL A 52 -5.82 6.11 -6.03
CA VAL A 52 -6.54 6.09 -7.31
C VAL A 52 -7.11 4.70 -7.58
N GLY A 53 -8.24 4.64 -8.28
CA GLY A 53 -8.79 3.40 -8.81
C GLY A 53 -7.86 2.71 -9.82
N ASP A 54 -8.08 1.41 -10.05
CA ASP A 54 -7.14 0.57 -10.80
C ASP A 54 -7.33 0.53 -12.32
N ARG A 55 -8.40 1.12 -12.84
CA ARG A 55 -8.84 0.96 -14.25
C ARG A 55 -7.79 1.36 -15.30
N ARG A 56 -6.83 2.23 -14.95
CA ARG A 56 -5.76 2.66 -15.85
C ARG A 56 -4.54 1.72 -15.87
N TYR A 57 -4.47 0.79 -14.94
CA TYR A 57 -3.31 -0.09 -14.74
C TYR A 57 -3.57 -1.51 -15.23
N THR A 58 -4.83 -1.93 -15.31
CA THR A 58 -5.19 -3.26 -15.80
C THR A 58 -6.52 -3.21 -16.53
N SER A 59 -6.65 -4.04 -17.58
CA SER A 59 -7.87 -4.18 -18.38
C SER A 59 -8.59 -5.52 -18.15
N SER A 60 -8.08 -6.36 -17.25
CA SER A 60 -8.59 -7.71 -16.99
C SER A 60 -9.25 -7.84 -15.63
N GLY A 61 -10.03 -8.92 -15.43
CA GLY A 61 -10.67 -9.23 -14.17
C GLY A 61 -11.95 -8.43 -13.90
N ALA A 62 -12.56 -8.74 -12.76
CA ALA A 62 -13.80 -8.15 -12.28
C ALA A 62 -13.62 -7.51 -10.90
N ASN A 63 -14.53 -6.60 -10.56
CA ASN A 63 -14.48 -5.86 -9.30
C ASN A 63 -15.50 -6.42 -8.32
N ALA A 64 -15.18 -6.42 -7.03
CA ALA A 64 -16.13 -6.80 -5.99
C ALA A 64 -16.03 -5.86 -4.78
N ALA A 65 -17.18 -5.65 -4.13
CA ALA A 65 -17.26 -4.93 -2.86
C ALA A 65 -17.18 -5.88 -1.67
N ILE A 66 -16.60 -5.39 -0.58
CA ILE A 66 -16.33 -6.13 0.66
C ILE A 66 -16.97 -5.43 1.85
N ASP A 67 -17.75 -6.19 2.61
CA ASP A 67 -18.26 -5.74 3.92
C ASP A 67 -17.17 -5.86 5.00
N ILE A 68 -16.34 -4.82 5.09
CA ILE A 68 -15.22 -4.74 6.05
C ILE A 68 -15.65 -4.67 7.53
N LYS A 69 -16.96 -4.63 7.84
CA LYS A 69 -17.46 -4.68 9.23
C LYS A 69 -17.21 -6.05 9.87
N LYS A 70 -17.16 -7.11 9.06
CA LYS A 70 -16.89 -8.48 9.51
C LYS A 70 -15.41 -8.85 9.48
N ALA A 71 -14.57 -7.98 8.92
CA ALA A 71 -13.14 -8.25 8.81
C ALA A 71 -12.45 -8.13 10.18
N ASN A 72 -11.53 -9.07 10.45
CA ASN A 72 -10.68 -9.11 11.63
C ASN A 72 -9.55 -8.09 11.49
N LEU A 73 -9.93 -6.82 11.58
CA LEU A 73 -9.02 -5.71 11.44
C LEU A 73 -8.36 -5.41 12.80
N GLY A 74 -7.04 -5.58 12.87
CA GLY A 74 -6.26 -5.21 14.05
C GLY A 74 -6.39 -3.72 14.39
N PRO A 75 -5.98 -3.30 15.60
CA PRO A 75 -6.10 -1.90 16.06
C PRO A 75 -5.42 -0.88 15.13
N ASP A 76 -4.36 -1.31 14.42
CA ASP A 76 -3.60 -0.49 13.48
C ASP A 76 -4.26 -0.34 12.09
N ALA A 77 -5.35 -1.08 11.81
CA ALA A 77 -6.07 -1.01 10.53
C ALA A 77 -6.89 0.28 10.34
N SER A 78 -6.84 1.19 11.33
CA SER A 78 -7.67 2.40 11.40
C SER A 78 -7.32 3.47 10.35
N THR A 79 -6.13 3.45 9.75
CA THR A 79 -5.67 4.59 8.93
C THR A 79 -6.03 4.52 7.45
N ASP A 80 -6.37 3.35 6.89
CA ASP A 80 -6.94 3.29 5.55
C ASP A 80 -7.74 2.00 5.30
N ARG A 81 -8.95 1.94 5.87
CA ARG A 81 -9.89 0.84 5.64
C ARG A 81 -10.56 0.93 4.26
N ARG A 82 -10.48 2.08 3.57
CA ARG A 82 -11.20 2.32 2.32
C ARG A 82 -10.71 1.38 1.22
N LYS A 83 -9.39 1.22 1.08
CA LYS A 83 -8.78 0.28 0.14
C LYS A 83 -9.11 -1.20 0.37
N LEU A 84 -9.78 -1.55 1.47
CA LEU A 84 -10.24 -2.91 1.77
C LEU A 84 -11.72 -3.11 1.42
N GLN A 85 -12.44 -2.05 1.07
CA GLN A 85 -13.87 -2.09 0.72
C GLN A 85 -14.10 -2.61 -0.70
N THR A 86 -13.06 -2.60 -1.53
CA THR A 86 -13.09 -3.15 -2.88
C THR A 86 -11.93 -4.10 -3.11
N LEU A 87 -12.09 -4.96 -4.11
CA LEU A 87 -11.03 -5.75 -4.69
C LEU A 87 -11.23 -5.90 -6.20
N ARG A 88 -10.14 -6.24 -6.88
CA ARG A 88 -10.18 -6.85 -8.22
C ARG A 88 -9.82 -8.32 -8.10
N TYR A 89 -10.56 -9.19 -8.79
CA TYR A 89 -10.29 -10.61 -8.91
C TYR A 89 -10.28 -11.05 -10.38
N PHE A 90 -9.64 -12.18 -10.66
CA PHE A 90 -9.38 -12.64 -12.02
C PHE A 90 -10.01 -14.02 -12.27
N PRO A 91 -11.29 -14.06 -12.69
CA PRO A 91 -12.05 -15.30 -12.83
C PRO A 91 -11.66 -16.13 -14.07
N GLU A 92 -10.99 -15.56 -15.06
CA GLU A 92 -10.68 -16.25 -16.32
C GLU A 92 -9.77 -17.46 -16.07
N PRO A 93 -10.11 -18.68 -16.52
CA PRO A 93 -9.51 -19.95 -16.05
C PRO A 93 -8.01 -20.08 -16.35
N VAL A 94 -7.54 -19.44 -17.42
CA VAL A 94 -6.15 -19.49 -17.88
C VAL A 94 -5.70 -18.07 -18.24
N GLY A 95 -4.53 -17.69 -17.77
CA GLY A 95 -3.95 -16.39 -18.09
C GLY A 95 -2.89 -15.95 -17.09
N LYS A 96 -2.21 -14.87 -17.46
CA LYS A 96 -1.40 -14.05 -16.57
C LYS A 96 -2.07 -12.68 -16.53
N PHE A 97 -2.53 -12.27 -15.36
CA PHE A 97 -3.28 -11.02 -15.19
C PHE A 97 -2.35 -9.98 -14.62
N CYS A 98 -2.18 -8.86 -15.31
CA CYS A 98 -1.12 -7.90 -14.99
C CYS A 98 -1.67 -6.51 -14.71
N TYR A 99 -0.96 -5.82 -13.82
CA TYR A 99 -0.97 -4.37 -13.70
C TYR A 99 0.30 -3.81 -14.33
N ASP A 100 0.17 -2.77 -15.13
CA ASP A 100 1.27 -2.07 -15.78
C ASP A 100 1.49 -0.70 -15.11
N LEU A 101 2.61 -0.55 -14.41
CA LEU A 101 2.97 0.67 -13.69
C LEU A 101 4.18 1.33 -14.35
N THR A 102 4.19 2.67 -14.38
CA THR A 102 5.36 3.45 -14.76
C THR A 102 6.20 3.75 -13.52
N VAL A 103 7.48 3.40 -13.58
CA VAL A 103 8.48 3.62 -12.52
C VAL A 103 9.77 4.16 -13.16
N GLU A 104 10.74 4.55 -12.34
CA GLU A 104 12.07 4.94 -12.82
C GLU A 104 12.95 3.70 -12.96
N ALA A 105 13.62 3.57 -14.11
CA ALA A 105 14.61 2.52 -14.30
C ALA A 105 15.76 2.66 -13.28
N SER A 106 16.22 1.54 -12.76
CA SER A 106 17.20 1.43 -11.67
C SER A 106 16.76 2.06 -10.34
N GLY A 107 15.50 2.49 -10.21
CA GLY A 107 14.93 2.98 -8.96
C GLY A 107 14.74 1.84 -7.95
N LYS A 108 14.95 2.14 -6.66
CA LYS A 108 14.64 1.22 -5.56
C LYS A 108 13.24 1.50 -5.04
N TYR A 109 12.46 0.47 -4.81
CA TYR A 109 11.06 0.60 -4.40
C TYR A 109 10.70 -0.39 -3.31
N LEU A 110 9.80 0.02 -2.41
CA LEU A 110 9.01 -0.89 -1.59
C LEU A 110 7.67 -1.10 -2.30
N ILE A 111 7.32 -2.36 -2.58
CA ILE A 111 5.96 -2.75 -2.91
C ILE A 111 5.27 -3.31 -1.67
N ARG A 112 4.00 -2.93 -1.49
CA ARG A 112 3.08 -3.50 -0.50
C ARG A 112 1.78 -3.87 -1.18
N MET A 113 1.32 -5.09 -0.94
CA MET A 113 0.02 -5.57 -1.43
C MET A 113 -0.82 -6.08 -0.27
N THR A 114 -2.13 -5.82 -0.33
CA THR A 114 -3.08 -6.31 0.67
C THR A 114 -4.18 -7.14 0.03
N PHE A 115 -4.52 -8.24 0.71
CA PHE A 115 -5.48 -9.26 0.27
C PHE A 115 -6.50 -9.53 1.38
N LEU A 116 -7.77 -9.28 1.10
CA LEU A 116 -8.93 -9.58 1.95
C LEU A 116 -10.08 -10.06 1.05
N ALA A 117 -10.40 -11.36 1.13
CA ALA A 117 -11.43 -11.99 0.30
C ALA A 117 -12.87 -11.62 0.76
N GLY A 118 -13.06 -11.45 2.06
CA GLY A 118 -14.32 -11.05 2.68
C GLY A 118 -15.50 -11.95 2.31
N ASN A 119 -16.57 -11.34 1.80
CA ASN A 119 -17.79 -12.05 1.40
C ASN A 119 -17.76 -12.67 0.00
N GLN A 120 -16.59 -12.75 -0.66
CA GLN A 120 -16.48 -13.31 -2.01
C GLN A 120 -16.16 -14.80 -1.97
N SER A 121 -17.18 -15.62 -2.22
CA SER A 121 -17.07 -17.09 -2.10
C SER A 121 -16.02 -17.73 -3.02
N SER A 122 -15.80 -17.20 -4.24
CA SER A 122 -14.78 -17.71 -5.17
C SER A 122 -13.34 -17.42 -4.74
N LEU A 123 -13.16 -16.58 -3.72
CA LEU A 123 -11.86 -16.16 -3.19
C LEU A 123 -11.50 -16.84 -1.86
N ASN A 124 -12.40 -17.68 -1.35
CA ASN A 124 -12.16 -18.44 -0.13
C ASN A 124 -11.17 -19.57 -0.42
N SER A 125 -10.21 -19.80 0.48
CA SER A 125 -9.23 -20.90 0.36
C SER A 125 -8.49 -20.89 -0.99
N THR A 126 -8.13 -19.70 -1.46
CA THR A 126 -7.56 -19.47 -2.79
C THR A 126 -6.04 -19.48 -2.76
N ASP A 127 -5.44 -20.02 -3.82
CA ASP A 127 -3.99 -20.05 -4.01
C ASP A 127 -3.55 -19.50 -5.37
N PHE A 128 -2.52 -18.67 -5.37
CA PHE A 128 -1.98 -18.02 -6.57
C PHE A 128 -0.57 -17.49 -6.32
N SER A 129 0.12 -17.18 -7.41
CA SER A 129 1.46 -16.57 -7.37
C SER A 129 1.43 -15.14 -7.90
N VAL A 130 2.34 -14.31 -7.37
CA VAL A 130 2.59 -12.94 -7.80
C VAL A 130 4.01 -12.85 -8.33
N SER A 131 4.16 -12.14 -9.44
CA SER A 131 5.46 -11.83 -10.07
C SER A 131 5.63 -10.33 -10.24
N LEU A 132 6.86 -9.86 -10.11
CA LEU A 132 7.29 -8.51 -10.43
C LEU A 132 8.15 -8.61 -11.69
N GLY A 133 7.73 -7.97 -12.79
CA GLY A 133 8.35 -8.19 -14.08
C GLY A 133 8.32 -9.67 -14.49
N ALA A 134 9.50 -10.19 -14.83
CA ALA A 134 9.70 -11.60 -15.14
C ALA A 134 9.99 -12.47 -13.90
N ALA A 135 10.30 -11.90 -12.74
CA ALA A 135 10.62 -12.69 -11.55
C ALA A 135 9.39 -13.04 -10.73
N HIS A 136 9.36 -14.29 -10.27
CA HIS A 136 8.47 -14.70 -9.20
C HIS A 136 8.80 -13.91 -7.93
N TRP A 137 7.77 -13.45 -7.22
CA TRP A 137 7.93 -12.79 -5.93
C TRP A 137 7.35 -13.63 -4.79
N GLN A 138 6.07 -14.02 -4.88
CA GLN A 138 5.37 -14.60 -3.74
C GLN A 138 4.30 -15.60 -4.15
N ASP A 139 4.28 -16.77 -3.53
CA ASP A 139 3.11 -17.66 -3.47
C ASP A 139 2.19 -17.26 -2.30
N LEU A 140 0.89 -17.22 -2.56
CA LEU A 140 -0.15 -16.86 -1.62
C LEU A 140 -1.12 -18.01 -1.43
N VAL A 141 -1.50 -18.25 -0.18
CA VAL A 141 -2.60 -19.13 0.21
C VAL A 141 -3.47 -18.34 1.18
N ILE A 142 -4.68 -18.01 0.76
CA ILE A 142 -5.64 -17.23 1.55
C ILE A 142 -6.69 -18.18 2.12
N VAL A 143 -6.54 -18.55 3.40
CA VAL A 143 -7.43 -19.51 4.06
C VAL A 143 -8.59 -18.81 4.77
N ASP A 144 -8.30 -17.81 5.60
CA ASP A 144 -9.31 -17.02 6.29
C ASP A 144 -9.73 -15.81 5.44
N PRO A 145 -10.97 -15.76 4.95
CA PRO A 145 -11.40 -14.67 4.09
C PRO A 145 -11.57 -13.35 4.84
N TRP A 146 -11.68 -13.35 6.17
CA TRP A 146 -11.96 -12.16 6.96
C TRP A 146 -10.73 -11.49 7.55
N THR A 147 -9.55 -12.12 7.45
CA THR A 147 -8.30 -11.56 7.96
C THR A 147 -7.43 -11.05 6.80
N PRO A 148 -7.07 -9.75 6.77
CA PRO A 148 -6.21 -9.23 5.71
C PRO A 148 -4.81 -9.86 5.76
N VAL A 149 -4.33 -10.31 4.61
CA VAL A 149 -2.94 -10.71 4.39
C VAL A 149 -2.20 -9.56 3.72
N VAL A 150 -1.07 -9.16 4.30
CA VAL A 150 -0.20 -8.12 3.74
C VAL A 150 1.12 -8.76 3.32
N LYS A 151 1.58 -8.44 2.10
CA LYS A 151 2.89 -8.83 1.61
C LYS A 151 3.67 -7.60 1.19
N GLU A 152 4.96 -7.60 1.51
CA GLU A 152 5.85 -6.49 1.22
C GLU A 152 7.19 -6.99 0.70
N ALA A 153 7.76 -6.26 -0.25
CA ALA A 153 9.12 -6.49 -0.70
C ALA A 153 9.78 -5.19 -1.14
N SER A 154 11.10 -5.14 -1.00
CA SER A 154 11.93 -4.13 -1.62
C SER A 154 12.48 -4.69 -2.93
N PHE A 155 12.45 -3.92 -4.02
CA PHE A 155 12.99 -4.36 -5.30
C PHE A 155 13.67 -3.23 -6.09
N ILE A 156 14.51 -3.60 -7.05
CA ILE A 156 15.07 -2.69 -8.05
C ILE A 156 14.24 -2.79 -9.34
N ALA A 157 13.72 -1.67 -9.83
CA ALA A 157 13.03 -1.62 -11.11
C ALA A 157 14.06 -1.72 -12.25
N LEU A 158 14.08 -2.84 -12.97
CA LEU A 158 15.05 -3.05 -14.06
C LEU A 158 14.73 -2.21 -15.32
N GLN A 159 13.52 -1.69 -15.42
CA GLN A 159 12.98 -0.98 -16.58
C GLN A 159 12.03 0.13 -16.11
N VAL A 160 11.65 1.04 -17.01
CA VAL A 160 10.67 2.10 -16.73
C VAL A 160 9.22 1.61 -16.59
N ASN A 161 8.98 0.34 -16.94
CA ASN A 161 7.70 -0.33 -16.78
C ASN A 161 7.83 -1.49 -15.80
N LEU A 162 7.01 -1.46 -14.75
CA LEU A 162 6.87 -2.53 -13.78
C LEU A 162 5.55 -3.25 -14.05
N THR A 163 5.63 -4.52 -14.44
CA THR A 163 4.46 -5.39 -14.52
C THR A 163 4.27 -6.15 -13.20
N ILE A 164 3.12 -6.03 -12.55
CA ILE A 164 2.77 -6.82 -11.37
C ILE A 164 1.73 -7.83 -11.80
N CYS A 165 2.06 -9.11 -11.77
CA CYS A 165 1.22 -10.11 -12.42
C CYS A 165 0.85 -11.27 -11.52
N PHE A 166 -0.41 -11.65 -11.61
CA PHE A 166 -1.05 -12.74 -10.88
C PHE A 166 -1.21 -13.94 -11.79
N ARG A 167 -0.92 -15.12 -11.26
CA ARG A 167 -1.15 -16.40 -11.94
C ARG A 167 -1.91 -17.34 -11.01
N ARG A 168 -3.04 -17.86 -11.50
CA ARG A 168 -3.87 -18.82 -10.77
C ARG A 168 -3.05 -20.06 -10.37
N GLY A 169 -3.27 -20.51 -9.14
CA GLY A 169 -2.83 -21.81 -8.66
C GLY A 169 -3.89 -22.88 -8.92
N THR A 170 -4.25 -23.62 -7.88
CA THR A 170 -5.15 -24.77 -7.96
C THR A 170 -6.59 -24.39 -7.63
N ASN A 171 -6.80 -23.50 -6.65
CA ASN A 171 -8.11 -23.17 -6.11
C ASN A 171 -8.39 -21.67 -6.19
N GLY A 172 -9.64 -21.34 -6.54
CA GLY A 172 -10.17 -19.97 -6.52
C GLY A 172 -9.56 -19.01 -7.54
N ASP A 173 -9.94 -17.75 -7.43
CA ASP A 173 -9.52 -16.68 -8.35
C ASP A 173 -8.45 -15.79 -7.72
N PRO A 174 -7.31 -15.52 -8.38
CA PRO A 174 -6.35 -14.53 -7.88
C PRO A 174 -7.04 -13.18 -7.69
N PHE A 175 -6.64 -12.44 -6.66
CA PHE A 175 -7.26 -11.15 -6.35
C PHE A 175 -6.31 -10.22 -5.63
N VAL A 176 -6.68 -8.94 -5.53
CA VAL A 176 -5.95 -7.91 -4.79
C VAL A 176 -6.88 -6.76 -4.39
N ASN A 177 -6.69 -6.22 -3.17
CA ASN A 177 -7.43 -5.06 -2.68
C ASN A 177 -6.62 -3.77 -2.85
N SER A 178 -5.31 -3.81 -2.62
CA SER A 178 -4.44 -2.65 -2.82
C SER A 178 -3.05 -3.01 -3.30
N ILE A 179 -2.49 -2.11 -4.10
CA ILE A 179 -1.10 -2.11 -4.55
C ILE A 179 -0.50 -0.75 -4.21
N GLU A 180 0.56 -0.75 -3.41
CA GLU A 180 1.29 0.45 -3.02
C GLU A 180 2.76 0.30 -3.45
N VAL A 181 3.28 1.27 -4.20
CA VAL A 181 4.69 1.35 -4.60
C VAL A 181 5.26 2.65 -4.07
N ARG A 182 6.33 2.55 -3.27
CA ARG A 182 6.97 3.68 -2.60
C ARG A 182 8.43 3.73 -3.03
N PRO A 183 8.93 4.85 -3.58
CA PRO A 183 10.35 5.05 -3.82
C PRO A 183 11.13 4.91 -2.50
N LEU A 184 12.26 4.21 -2.55
CA LEU A 184 13.21 4.10 -1.46
C LEU A 184 14.42 4.99 -1.75
N SER A 185 15.05 5.50 -0.70
CA SER A 185 16.33 6.19 -0.88
C SER A 185 17.37 5.22 -1.42
N GLN A 186 18.35 5.72 -2.15
CA GLN A 186 19.47 4.91 -2.65
C GLN A 186 20.24 4.17 -1.53
N TYR A 187 20.19 4.70 -0.30
CA TYR A 187 20.78 4.12 0.90
C TYR A 187 19.84 3.15 1.64
N GLY A 188 18.54 3.16 1.32
CA GLY A 188 17.58 2.19 1.84
C GLY A 188 17.80 0.84 1.17
N TYR A 189 17.77 -0.24 1.97
CA TYR A 189 17.94 -1.66 1.60
C TYR A 189 19.05 -1.91 0.53
N GLN A 190 20.15 -2.55 0.93
CA GLN A 190 21.24 -2.90 0.01
C GLN A 190 20.83 -4.09 -0.87
N LEU A 191 20.09 -3.80 -1.95
CA LEU A 191 19.76 -4.72 -3.03
C LEU A 191 20.90 -4.69 -4.06
N THR A 192 21.35 -5.87 -4.50
CA THR A 192 22.22 -6.04 -5.67
C THR A 192 21.37 -6.42 -6.88
N ILE A 193 21.96 -6.42 -8.08
CA ILE A 193 21.26 -6.90 -9.28
C ILE A 193 20.96 -8.41 -9.20
N ASP A 194 21.81 -9.14 -8.47
CA ASP A 194 21.67 -10.59 -8.27
C ASP A 194 20.54 -10.91 -7.27
N ASP A 195 20.33 -10.05 -6.26
CA ASP A 195 19.26 -10.14 -5.26
C ASP A 195 18.29 -8.94 -5.37
N TRP A 196 17.73 -8.75 -6.56
CA TRP A 196 16.96 -7.54 -6.88
C TRP A 196 15.56 -7.49 -6.26
N ILE A 197 15.10 -8.55 -5.57
CA ILE A 197 13.87 -8.56 -4.75
C ILE A 197 14.18 -9.13 -3.36
N MET A 198 13.82 -8.40 -2.31
CA MET A 198 13.85 -8.87 -0.92
C MET A 198 12.47 -8.79 -0.28
N THR A 199 11.89 -9.95 0.04
CA THR A 199 10.62 -10.05 0.76
C THR A 199 10.79 -9.66 2.23
N ASN A 200 9.95 -8.76 2.72
CA ASN A 200 9.89 -8.45 4.14
C ASN A 200 9.20 -9.59 4.89
N ILE A 201 9.91 -10.21 5.85
CA ILE A 201 9.36 -11.27 6.70
C ILE A 201 8.75 -10.67 7.98
N PHE A 202 9.48 -9.76 8.63
CA PHE A 202 9.00 -9.05 9.80
C PHE A 202 9.59 -7.64 9.87
N ARG A 203 8.88 -6.75 10.57
CA ARG A 203 9.42 -5.50 11.11
C ARG A 203 9.33 -5.55 12.62
N ILE A 204 10.40 -5.08 13.27
CA ILE A 204 10.52 -5.06 14.71
C ILE A 204 10.80 -3.62 15.12
N ASP A 205 9.99 -3.09 16.03
CA ASP A 205 10.23 -1.80 16.67
C ASP A 205 10.73 -2.04 18.10
N CYS A 206 12.06 -2.00 18.26
CA CYS A 206 12.71 -2.11 19.57
C CYS A 206 12.90 -0.71 20.21
N GLY A 207 11.86 0.11 20.30
CA GLY A 207 11.97 1.43 20.93
C GLY A 207 10.70 1.94 21.61
N LEU A 208 9.60 1.20 21.51
CA LEU A 208 8.32 1.63 22.04
C LEU A 208 8.33 1.58 23.57
N LYS A 209 8.23 2.74 24.21
CA LYS A 209 7.86 2.83 25.62
C LYS A 209 6.43 2.27 25.77
N ALA A 210 6.20 1.49 26.82
CA ALA A 210 4.87 0.94 27.14
C ALA A 210 3.79 2.03 27.03
N GLY A 211 2.77 1.80 26.19
CA GLY A 211 1.68 2.75 25.95
C GLY A 211 1.87 3.72 24.77
N SER A 212 2.98 3.65 24.03
CA SER A 212 3.15 4.44 22.79
C SER A 212 2.37 3.80 21.63
N PRO A 213 1.67 4.59 20.79
CA PRO A 213 0.99 4.05 19.61
C PRO A 213 2.01 3.49 18.61
N SER A 214 1.85 2.23 18.21
CA SER A 214 2.62 1.63 17.12
C SER A 214 2.24 2.30 15.80
N VAL A 215 3.25 2.73 15.03
CA VAL A 215 3.01 3.33 13.70
C VAL A 215 2.59 2.26 12.68
N ARG A 216 3.00 1.00 12.87
CA ARG A 216 2.55 -0.20 12.12
C ARG A 216 2.72 -1.46 12.96
N SER A 217 1.93 -2.49 12.68
CA SER A 217 2.03 -3.82 13.29
C SER A 217 3.43 -4.43 13.05
N GLY A 218 4.28 -4.39 14.07
CA GLY A 218 5.58 -5.05 14.13
C GLY A 218 5.71 -5.81 15.44
N PHE A 219 6.63 -6.77 15.52
CA PHE A 219 6.91 -7.41 16.81
C PHE A 219 7.66 -6.40 17.71
N GLY A 220 7.26 -6.30 18.97
CA GLY A 220 7.94 -5.47 19.96
C GLY A 220 9.06 -6.24 20.65
N CYS A 221 10.14 -5.56 21.00
CA CYS A 221 11.21 -6.12 21.83
C CYS A 221 10.87 -5.88 23.29
N SER A 222 10.65 -6.94 24.07
CA SER A 222 10.54 -6.80 25.52
C SER A 222 11.95 -6.62 26.09
N PRO A 223 12.23 -5.53 26.83
CA PRO A 223 13.49 -5.44 27.56
C PRO A 223 13.51 -6.52 28.64
N HIS A 224 14.33 -7.54 28.48
CA HIS A 224 14.72 -8.39 29.59
C HIS A 224 15.52 -7.52 30.58
N SER A 225 14.96 -7.25 31.75
CA SER A 225 15.73 -6.74 32.88
C SER A 225 16.66 -7.85 33.37
N PRO A 226 17.99 -7.72 33.36
CA PRO A 226 18.84 -8.59 34.14
C PRO A 226 18.67 -8.15 35.60
N SER A 227 17.90 -8.89 36.38
CA SER A 227 18.00 -8.83 37.83
C SER A 227 19.36 -9.42 38.23
N ILE A 228 20.40 -8.60 38.24
CA ILE A 228 21.58 -8.88 39.06
C ILE A 228 21.20 -8.41 40.46
N THR A 229 20.75 -9.36 41.29
CA THR A 229 20.80 -9.22 42.74
C THR A 229 22.27 -9.38 43.15
N GLU A 230 22.88 -8.30 43.64
CA GLU A 230 23.99 -8.40 44.61
C GLU A 230 23.43 -8.64 46.01
#